data_AF-Q8ZYS6-F1
#
_entry.id   AF-Q8ZYS6-F1
#
_cell.length_a   1.000
_cell.length_b   1.000
_cell.length_c   1.000
_cell.angle_alpha   90.00
_cell.angle_beta   90.00
_cell.angle_gamma   90.00
#
_symmetry.space_group_name_H-M   'P 1'
#
loop_
_entity.id
_entity.type
_entity.pdbx_description
1 polymer ?
#
loop_
_entity_poly.entity_id
_entity_poly.type
_entity_poly.pdbx_seq_one_letter_code
_entity_poly.pdbx_strand_id
1 'polypeptide(L)'
;MPIFILVGNLYAARGVAICKSCGFAAPALDMCRVTETCVICARERLGDKCNLCPDKERCDAAIDGLRFLKSLEPRLDVYIDLGKHVARMLEPYDRVELGIAFLKSLMGLVKLLQRERKERAFPVWIASVLRDDVVSKLVRVPYVVKIDLYRPLKEFCAVFNCSGLEAPLNNLLNAVVSLSMIEKTGDPTRYFRLGV
;
A
#
# COMPACT_ATOMS: atom_id res chain seq x y z
N MET A 1 8.50 32.83 -20.34
CA MET A 1 7.61 31.85 -19.67
C MET A 1 8.50 30.73 -19.17
N PRO A 2 8.64 30.48 -17.86
CA PRO A 2 9.49 29.39 -17.41
C PRO A 2 8.81 28.08 -17.78
N ILE A 3 9.57 27.24 -18.48
CA ILE A 3 9.25 25.85 -18.76
C ILE A 3 9.22 25.14 -17.40
N PHE A 4 8.03 25.00 -16.82
CA PHE A 4 7.83 24.08 -15.72
C PHE A 4 8.03 22.68 -16.30
N ILE A 5 9.22 22.12 -16.08
CA ILE A 5 9.48 20.70 -16.21
C ILE A 5 8.33 20.02 -15.46
N LEU A 6 7.52 19.24 -16.19
CA LEU A 6 6.41 18.44 -15.69
C LEU A 6 6.96 17.33 -14.78
N VAL A 7 7.53 17.72 -13.64
CA VAL A 7 7.86 16.80 -12.57
C VAL A 7 6.55 16.38 -11.93
N GLY A 8 6.35 15.06 -11.79
CA GLY A 8 5.18 14.53 -11.10
C GLY A 8 5.02 15.18 -9.73
N ASN A 9 3.84 15.75 -9.50
CA ASN A 9 3.41 16.38 -8.25
C ASN A 9 2.80 15.37 -7.27
N LEU A 10 2.43 14.17 -7.72
CA LEU A 10 1.96 13.09 -6.85
C LEU A 10 3.13 12.26 -6.33
N TYR A 11 3.12 11.96 -5.03
CA TYR A 11 4.03 10.99 -4.43
C TYR A 11 3.34 10.22 -3.29
N ALA A 12 3.75 8.97 -3.07
CA ALA A 12 3.43 8.27 -1.84
C ALA A 12 4.45 8.67 -0.78
N ALA A 13 3.98 9.09 0.39
CA ALA A 13 4.86 9.40 1.50
C ALA A 13 5.58 8.14 2.02
N ARG A 14 6.83 8.29 2.48
CA ARG A 14 7.56 7.18 3.09
C ARG A 14 6.94 6.81 4.44
N GLY A 15 6.82 5.50 4.70
CA GLY A 15 6.28 5.00 5.96
C GLY A 15 4.82 5.40 6.21
N VAL A 16 4.49 5.67 7.47
CA VAL A 16 3.18 6.19 7.89
C VAL A 16 3.25 7.72 7.90
N ALA A 17 2.39 8.37 7.13
CA ALA A 17 2.36 9.81 6.98
C ALA A 17 1.03 10.42 7.42
N ILE A 18 1.08 11.67 7.86
CA ILE A 18 -0.07 12.43 8.36
C ILE A 18 -0.30 13.65 7.46
N CYS A 19 -1.54 13.82 7.00
CA CYS A 19 -1.92 15.01 6.24
C CYS A 19 -1.98 16.24 7.17
N LYS A 20 -1.15 17.24 6.90
CA LYS A 20 -1.09 18.50 7.68
C LYS A 20 -2.42 19.28 7.72
N SER A 21 -3.31 19.08 6.74
CA SER A 21 -4.56 19.83 6.62
C SER A 21 -5.74 19.19 7.34
N CYS A 22 -5.88 17.86 7.28
CA CYS A 22 -7.04 17.16 7.87
C CYS A 22 -6.66 16.17 8.98
N GLY A 23 -5.38 16.06 9.33
CA GLY A 23 -4.89 15.15 10.37
C GLY A 23 -4.92 13.67 10.00
N PHE A 24 -5.43 13.30 8.82
CA PHE A 24 -5.57 11.90 8.42
C PHE A 24 -4.21 11.21 8.27
N ALA A 25 -4.07 10.03 8.88
CA ALA A 25 -2.84 9.25 8.91
C ALA A 25 -3.00 7.91 8.17
N ALA A 26 -2.05 7.55 7.31
CA ALA A 26 -2.00 6.24 6.67
C ALA A 26 -0.58 5.86 6.19
N PRO A 27 -0.26 4.55 6.10
CA PRO A 27 0.89 4.05 5.35
C PRO A 27 0.83 4.47 3.87
N ALA A 28 1.94 4.96 3.30
CA ALA A 28 2.03 5.40 1.90
C ALA A 28 0.89 6.34 1.46
N LEU A 29 0.53 7.28 2.34
CA LEU A 29 -0.47 8.30 2.03
C LEU A 29 -0.08 9.02 0.73
N ASP A 30 -1.01 9.07 -0.22
CA ASP A 30 -0.83 9.77 -1.49
C ASP A 30 -0.92 11.28 -1.24
N MET A 31 0.20 11.97 -1.48
CA MET A 31 0.44 13.36 -1.15
C MET A 31 0.75 14.18 -2.40
N CYS A 32 0.31 15.44 -2.39
CA CYS A 32 0.64 16.42 -3.43
C CYS A 32 1.88 17.21 -3.00
N ARG A 33 2.91 17.29 -3.86
CA ARG A 33 4.14 18.07 -3.64
C ARG A 33 3.89 19.57 -3.55
N VAL A 34 2.87 20.07 -4.25
CA VAL A 34 2.57 21.52 -4.32
C VAL A 34 2.01 22.02 -3.00
N THR A 35 1.12 21.25 -2.37
CA THR A 35 0.45 21.65 -1.13
C THR A 35 0.99 20.97 0.11
N GLU A 36 1.81 19.92 -0.05
CA GLU A 36 2.26 19.01 1.01
C GLU A 36 1.10 18.43 1.86
N THR A 37 -0.03 18.17 1.20
CA THR A 37 -1.22 17.57 1.82
C THR A 37 -1.65 16.33 1.06
N CYS A 38 -2.56 15.54 1.63
CA CYS A 38 -3.15 14.43 0.90
C CYS A 38 -3.90 14.93 -0.34
N VAL A 39 -4.07 14.04 -1.33
CA VAL A 39 -4.68 14.36 -2.63
C VAL A 39 -6.09 14.95 -2.54
N ILE A 40 -6.89 14.59 -1.53
CA ILE A 40 -8.23 15.20 -1.31
C ILE A 40 -8.09 16.67 -0.93
N CYS A 41 -7.33 16.98 0.13
CA CYS A 41 -7.13 18.36 0.58
C CYS A 41 -6.40 19.21 -0.46
N ALA A 42 -5.49 18.59 -1.22
CA ALA A 42 -4.81 19.27 -2.32
C ALA A 42 -5.80 19.70 -3.40
N ARG A 43 -6.76 18.83 -3.76
CA ARG A 43 -7.80 19.14 -4.74
C ARG A 43 -8.75 20.22 -4.28
N GLU A 44 -9.18 20.17 -3.02
CA GLU A 44 -10.01 21.22 -2.41
C GLU A 44 -9.31 22.59 -2.45
N ARG A 45 -7.99 22.60 -2.20
CA ARG A 45 -7.20 23.85 -2.16
C ARG A 45 -6.82 24.38 -3.54
N LEU A 46 -6.51 23.52 -4.50
CA LEU A 46 -6.02 23.90 -5.83
C LEU A 46 -7.15 24.09 -6.86
N GLY A 47 -8.31 23.48 -6.64
CA GLY A 47 -9.47 23.58 -7.53
C GLY A 47 -9.13 23.20 -8.97
N ASP A 48 -9.51 24.04 -9.92
CA ASP A 48 -9.33 23.81 -11.36
C ASP A 48 -7.87 23.67 -11.79
N LYS A 49 -6.91 24.15 -10.99
CA LYS A 49 -5.47 23.97 -11.28
C LYS A 49 -5.07 22.50 -11.31
N CYS A 50 -5.81 21.62 -10.62
CA CYS A 50 -5.58 20.17 -10.70
C CYS A 50 -5.84 19.58 -12.09
N ASN A 51 -6.68 20.23 -12.92
CA ASN A 51 -7.00 19.73 -14.26
C ASN A 51 -5.81 19.82 -15.23
N LEU A 52 -4.86 20.72 -14.94
CA LEU A 52 -3.65 20.91 -15.72
C LEU A 52 -2.48 20.08 -15.20
N CYS A 53 -2.68 19.30 -14.13
CA CYS A 53 -1.63 18.50 -13.52
C CYS A 53 -1.36 17.24 -14.35
N PRO A 54 -0.09 16.94 -14.71
CA PRO A 54 0.24 15.70 -15.44
C PRO A 54 -0.13 14.42 -14.67
N ASP A 55 -0.22 14.46 -13.34
CA ASP A 55 -0.64 13.31 -12.52
C ASP A 55 -2.15 13.27 -12.26
N LYS A 56 -2.99 14.00 -13.02
CA LYS A 56 -4.42 14.09 -12.74
C LYS A 56 -5.09 12.72 -12.58
N GLU A 57 -4.88 11.83 -13.54
CA GLU A 57 -5.50 10.50 -13.54
C GLU A 57 -5.08 9.66 -12.34
N ARG A 58 -3.78 9.71 -12.00
CA ARG A 58 -3.24 9.03 -10.81
C ARG A 58 -3.79 9.64 -9.51
N CYS A 59 -3.94 10.97 -9.47
CA CYS A 59 -4.59 11.66 -8.35
C CYS A 59 -6.06 11.28 -8.21
N ASP A 60 -6.79 11.12 -9.32
CA ASP A 60 -8.20 10.69 -9.33
C ASP A 60 -8.35 9.31 -8.71
N ALA A 61 -7.54 8.34 -9.16
CA ALA A 61 -7.50 7.00 -8.57
C ALA A 61 -7.09 7.02 -7.08
N ALA A 62 -6.09 7.83 -6.72
CA ALA A 62 -5.64 7.98 -5.34
C ALA A 62 -6.73 8.58 -4.43
N ILE A 63 -7.56 9.50 -4.94
CA ILE A 63 -8.68 10.07 -4.18
C ILE A 63 -9.72 9.01 -3.86
N ASP A 64 -10.06 8.13 -4.80
CA ASP A 64 -11.01 7.04 -4.54
C ASP A 64 -10.44 6.05 -3.52
N GLY A 65 -9.15 5.75 -3.60
CA GLY A 65 -8.44 4.96 -2.58
C GLY A 65 -8.50 5.62 -1.20
N LEU A 66 -8.23 6.93 -1.12
CA LEU A 66 -8.22 7.66 0.15
C LEU A 66 -9.62 7.83 0.75
N ARG A 67 -10.65 8.04 -0.08
CA ARG A 67 -12.05 8.03 0.35
C ARG A 67 -12.45 6.68 0.93
N PHE A 68 -12.03 5.59 0.28
CA PHE A 68 -12.22 4.25 0.82
C PHE A 68 -11.55 4.10 2.20
N LEU A 69 -10.28 4.49 2.35
CA LEU A 69 -9.59 4.40 3.65
C LEU A 69 -10.32 5.20 4.74
N LYS A 70 -10.75 6.43 4.44
CA LYS A 70 -11.52 7.26 5.38
C LYS A 70 -12.86 6.59 5.76
N SER A 71 -13.52 5.90 4.83
CA SER A 71 -14.76 5.17 5.14
C SER A 71 -14.59 4.01 6.12
N LEU A 72 -13.35 3.60 6.41
CA LEU A 72 -13.04 2.54 7.37
C LEU A 72 -12.91 3.07 8.80
N GLU A 73 -12.83 4.38 9.03
CA GLU A 73 -12.80 4.95 10.38
C GLU A 73 -14.07 4.55 11.18
N PRO A 74 -13.94 4.21 12.48
CA PRO A 74 -12.74 4.27 13.32
C PRO A 74 -11.85 3.01 13.26
N ARG A 75 -12.19 2.00 12.47
CA ARG A 75 -11.47 0.70 12.44
C ARG A 75 -10.07 0.78 11.82
N LEU A 76 -9.70 1.93 11.24
CA LEU A 76 -8.43 2.14 10.54
C LEU A 76 -7.22 2.09 11.48
N ASP A 77 -7.38 2.33 12.78
CA ASP A 77 -6.28 2.30 13.75
C ASP A 77 -5.51 0.97 13.72
N VAL A 78 -6.23 -0.15 13.57
CA VAL A 78 -5.62 -1.49 13.48
C VAL A 78 -4.76 -1.64 12.22
N TYR A 79 -5.13 -0.97 11.12
CA TYR A 79 -4.31 -0.93 9.90
C TYR A 79 -3.05 -0.07 10.09
N ILE A 80 -3.18 1.07 10.77
CA ILE A 80 -2.05 1.94 11.08
C ILE A 80 -1.05 1.22 11.98
N ASP A 81 -1.52 0.51 13.00
CA ASP A 81 -0.67 -0.24 13.93
C ASP A 81 0.01 -1.44 13.27
N LEU A 82 -0.71 -2.17 12.40
CA LEU A 82 -0.09 -3.16 11.52
C LEU A 82 1.02 -2.52 10.67
N GLY A 83 0.77 -1.31 10.14
CA GLY A 83 1.74 -0.55 9.36
C GLY A 83 3.01 -0.20 10.11
N LYS A 84 2.88 0.31 11.34
CA LYS A 84 4.03 0.59 12.22
C LYS A 84 4.82 -0.69 12.53
N HIS A 85 4.14 -1.80 12.76
CA HIS A 85 4.78 -3.08 13.07
C HIS A 85 5.57 -3.62 11.87
N VAL A 86 4.97 -3.62 10.67
CA VAL A 86 5.62 -4.04 9.43
C VAL A 86 6.86 -3.19 9.14
N ALA A 87 6.75 -1.86 9.26
CA ALA A 87 7.88 -0.97 9.03
C ALA A 87 9.07 -1.30 9.95
N ARG A 88 8.81 -1.48 11.26
CA ARG A 88 9.82 -1.85 12.25
C ARG A 88 10.48 -3.20 11.93
N MET A 89 9.71 -4.19 11.51
CA MET A 89 10.23 -5.52 11.21
C MET A 89 11.07 -5.57 9.92
N LEU A 90 10.82 -4.66 8.98
CA LEU A 90 11.51 -4.61 7.69
C LEU A 90 12.68 -3.64 7.62
N GLU A 91 12.79 -2.75 8.61
CA GLU A 91 13.89 -1.80 8.74
C GLU A 91 15.28 -2.47 8.76
N PRO A 92 15.52 -3.56 9.52
CA PRO A 92 16.82 -4.25 9.51
C PRO A 92 17.22 -4.84 8.16
N TYR A 93 16.26 -5.04 7.26
CA TYR A 93 16.48 -5.60 5.93
C TYR A 93 16.59 -4.51 4.85
N ASP A 94 16.40 -3.24 5.21
CA ASP A 94 16.25 -2.14 4.24
C ASP A 94 15.14 -2.44 3.21
N ARG A 95 13.99 -2.94 3.69
CA ARG A 95 12.84 -3.34 2.86
C ARG A 95 11.51 -2.74 3.29
N VAL A 96 11.56 -1.62 4.02
CA VAL A 96 10.36 -0.93 4.52
C VAL A 96 9.38 -0.63 3.38
N GLU A 97 9.88 -0.11 2.25
CA GLU A 97 9.03 0.26 1.11
C GLU A 97 8.28 -0.95 0.49
N LEU A 98 8.82 -2.17 0.57
CA LEU A 98 8.08 -3.37 0.17
C LEU A 98 6.92 -3.67 1.11
N GLY A 99 7.13 -3.54 2.42
CA GLY A 99 6.07 -3.71 3.40
C GLY A 99 4.98 -2.66 3.23
N ILE A 100 5.36 -1.43 2.95
CA ILE A 100 4.41 -0.35 2.70
C ILE A 100 3.61 -0.60 1.41
N ALA A 101 4.25 -1.04 0.32
CA ALA A 101 3.56 -1.44 -0.90
C ALA A 101 2.59 -2.62 -0.65
N PHE A 102 3.01 -3.61 0.14
CA PHE A 102 2.15 -4.71 0.57
C PHE A 102 0.95 -4.24 1.39
N LEU A 103 1.13 -3.32 2.33
CA LEU A 103 0.05 -2.77 3.14
C LEU A 103 -0.94 -1.95 2.31
N LYS A 104 -0.43 -1.16 1.36
CA LYS A 104 -1.30 -0.40 0.45
C LYS A 104 -2.11 -1.36 -0.42
N SER A 105 -1.49 -2.42 -0.93
CA SER A 105 -2.19 -3.42 -1.73
C SER A 105 -3.19 -4.23 -0.90
N LEU A 106 -2.91 -4.50 0.38
CA LEU A 106 -3.81 -5.20 1.31
C LEU A 106 -5.16 -4.49 1.47
N MET A 107 -5.22 -3.16 1.34
CA MET A 107 -6.49 -2.42 1.35
C MET A 107 -7.37 -2.74 0.13
N GLY A 108 -6.77 -3.13 -0.99
CA GLY A 108 -7.49 -3.70 -2.13
C GLY A 108 -8.18 -5.03 -1.78
N LEU A 109 -7.53 -5.90 -0.99
CA LEU A 109 -8.16 -7.12 -0.49
C LEU A 109 -9.35 -6.80 0.43
N VAL A 110 -9.19 -5.85 1.36
CA VAL A 110 -10.28 -5.41 2.25
C VAL A 110 -11.47 -4.90 1.44
N LYS A 111 -11.23 -4.12 0.39
CA LYS A 111 -12.29 -3.64 -0.51
C LYS A 111 -13.01 -4.78 -1.23
N LEU A 112 -12.28 -5.80 -1.69
CA LEU A 112 -12.88 -6.99 -2.31
C LEU A 112 -13.71 -7.80 -1.32
N LEU A 113 -13.24 -7.95 -0.08
CA LEU A 113 -13.94 -8.68 0.99
C LEU A 113 -15.28 -8.03 1.40
N GLN A 114 -15.52 -6.77 1.05
CA GLN A 114 -16.84 -6.15 1.23
C GLN A 114 -17.90 -6.72 0.27
N ARG A 115 -17.49 -7.42 -0.79
CA ARG A 115 -18.37 -7.88 -1.88
C ARG A 115 -18.26 -9.38 -2.15
N GLU A 116 -17.11 -9.97 -1.83
CA GLU A 116 -16.77 -11.34 -2.17
C GLU A 116 -16.32 -12.12 -0.94
N ARG A 117 -16.49 -13.45 -0.96
CA ARG A 117 -15.93 -14.32 0.08
C ARG A 117 -14.42 -14.43 -0.06
N LYS A 118 -13.71 -14.67 1.05
CA LYS A 118 -12.25 -14.70 1.11
C LYS A 118 -11.61 -15.70 0.14
N GLU A 119 -12.26 -16.84 -0.10
CA GLU A 119 -11.77 -17.89 -1.01
C GLU A 119 -11.70 -17.41 -2.46
N ARG A 120 -12.58 -16.45 -2.83
CA ARG A 120 -12.58 -15.81 -4.15
C ARG A 120 -11.77 -14.51 -4.16
N ALA A 121 -11.91 -13.71 -3.11
CA ALA A 121 -11.24 -12.41 -3.01
C ALA A 121 -9.71 -12.55 -2.99
N PHE A 122 -9.17 -13.54 -2.27
CA PHE A 122 -7.72 -13.68 -2.11
C PHE A 122 -6.98 -14.02 -3.42
N PRO A 123 -7.38 -15.04 -4.22
CA PRO A 123 -6.74 -15.29 -5.51
C PRO A 123 -6.87 -14.13 -6.50
N VAL A 124 -8.05 -13.48 -6.55
CA VAL A 124 -8.29 -12.30 -7.41
C VAL A 124 -7.38 -11.14 -6.99
N TRP A 125 -7.24 -10.91 -5.69
CA TRP A 125 -6.34 -9.92 -5.15
C TRP A 125 -4.88 -10.21 -5.54
N ILE A 126 -4.37 -11.42 -5.30
CA ILE A 126 -3.02 -11.83 -5.69
C ILE A 126 -2.77 -11.56 -7.19
N ALA A 127 -3.69 -12.02 -8.03
CA ALA A 127 -3.62 -11.88 -9.48
C ALA A 127 -3.73 -10.43 -9.96
N SER A 128 -4.20 -9.49 -9.13
CA SER A 128 -4.25 -8.06 -9.47
C SER A 128 -3.04 -7.29 -8.94
N VAL A 129 -2.47 -7.70 -7.81
CA VAL A 129 -1.42 -6.92 -7.13
C VAL A 129 0.00 -7.40 -7.41
N LEU A 130 0.22 -8.68 -7.73
CA LEU A 130 1.54 -9.19 -8.07
C LEU A 130 1.73 -9.24 -9.59
N ARG A 131 2.98 -9.08 -10.04
CA ARG A 131 3.33 -9.32 -11.45
C ARG A 131 3.38 -10.81 -11.73
N ASP A 132 3.04 -11.22 -12.95
CA ASP A 132 2.92 -12.64 -13.31
C ASP A 132 4.25 -13.39 -13.19
N ASP A 133 5.36 -12.74 -13.56
CA ASP A 133 6.70 -13.30 -13.44
C ASP A 133 7.10 -13.51 -11.96
N VAL A 134 6.62 -12.66 -11.07
CA VAL A 134 6.89 -12.74 -9.61
C VAL A 134 6.16 -13.92 -8.98
N VAL A 135 4.90 -14.16 -9.34
CA VAL A 135 4.11 -15.28 -8.79
C VAL A 135 4.85 -16.60 -8.98
N SER A 136 5.42 -16.83 -10.17
CA SER A 136 6.17 -18.06 -10.47
C SER A 136 7.43 -18.23 -9.61
N LYS A 137 8.11 -17.12 -9.27
CA LYS A 137 9.32 -17.11 -8.44
C LYS A 137 9.02 -17.36 -6.96
N LEU A 138 7.91 -16.79 -6.46
CA LEU A 138 7.55 -16.88 -5.04
C LEU A 138 7.33 -18.32 -4.56
N VAL A 139 6.80 -19.19 -5.42
CA VAL A 139 6.57 -20.62 -5.10
C VAL A 139 7.87 -21.36 -4.77
N ARG A 140 9.01 -20.91 -5.32
CA ARG A 140 10.31 -21.56 -5.17
C ARG A 140 11.27 -20.79 -4.28
N VAL A 141 10.82 -19.70 -3.66
CA VAL A 141 11.72 -18.82 -2.94
C VAL A 141 12.14 -19.48 -1.61
N PRO A 142 13.44 -19.63 -1.34
CA PRO A 142 13.88 -20.00 0.00
C PRO A 142 13.62 -18.84 0.95
N TYR A 143 13.06 -19.14 2.12
CA TYR A 143 12.78 -18.11 3.13
C TYR A 143 14.11 -17.77 3.82
N VAL A 144 14.73 -16.69 3.38
CA VAL A 144 15.96 -16.15 3.98
C VAL A 144 15.66 -15.06 5.01
N VAL A 145 14.42 -14.59 5.04
CA VAL A 145 13.88 -13.66 6.04
C VAL A 145 12.78 -14.36 6.82
N LYS A 146 12.74 -14.10 8.13
CA LYS A 146 11.71 -14.60 9.04
C LYS A 146 11.10 -13.45 9.83
N ILE A 147 10.02 -12.91 9.31
CA ILE A 147 9.17 -11.93 9.97
C ILE A 147 7.94 -12.66 10.52
N ASP A 148 7.61 -12.40 11.77
CA ASP A 148 6.35 -12.87 12.36
C ASP A 148 5.34 -11.73 12.45
N LEU A 149 4.46 -11.65 11.46
CA LEU A 149 3.30 -10.74 11.48
C LEU A 149 2.00 -11.44 11.89
N TYR A 150 2.05 -12.72 12.30
CA TYR A 150 0.82 -13.49 12.47
C TYR A 150 -0.14 -12.86 13.49
N ARG A 151 0.39 -12.42 14.64
CA ARG A 151 -0.44 -11.78 15.68
C ARG A 151 -1.03 -10.43 15.22
N PRO A 152 -0.24 -9.46 14.70
CA PRO A 152 -0.80 -8.25 14.10
C PRO A 152 -1.84 -8.51 12.99
N LEU A 153 -1.59 -9.51 12.13
CA LEU A 153 -2.51 -9.89 11.07
C LEU A 153 -3.80 -10.52 11.59
N LYS A 154 -3.74 -11.25 12.71
CA LYS A 154 -4.94 -11.80 13.36
C LYS A 154 -5.87 -10.70 13.86
N GLU A 155 -5.32 -9.66 14.47
CA GLU A 155 -6.07 -8.49 14.92
C GLU A 155 -6.69 -7.75 13.72
N PHE A 156 -5.89 -7.51 12.69
CA PHE A 156 -6.35 -6.92 11.43
C PHE A 156 -7.47 -7.74 10.78
N CYS A 157 -7.30 -9.05 10.65
CA CYS A 157 -8.25 -9.91 9.97
C CYS A 157 -9.56 -10.12 10.72
N ALA A 158 -9.53 -10.08 12.06
CA ALA A 158 -10.74 -10.04 12.86
C ALA A 158 -11.60 -8.80 12.56
N VAL A 159 -10.98 -7.66 12.25
CA VAL A 159 -11.67 -6.39 11.99
C VAL A 159 -12.17 -6.27 10.54
N PHE A 160 -11.40 -6.79 9.59
CA PHE A 160 -11.65 -6.64 8.15
C PHE A 160 -12.14 -7.91 7.45
N ASN A 161 -12.68 -8.87 8.19
CA ASN A 161 -13.28 -10.10 7.68
C ASN A 161 -12.33 -10.95 6.80
N CYS A 162 -11.03 -10.97 7.12
CA CYS A 162 -10.06 -11.83 6.44
C CYS A 162 -9.59 -13.03 7.27
N SER A 163 -10.31 -13.41 8.33
CA SER A 163 -9.90 -14.51 9.21
C SER A 163 -9.66 -15.82 8.45
N GLY A 164 -8.51 -16.44 8.68
CA GLY A 164 -7.98 -17.58 7.94
C GLY A 164 -6.96 -17.21 6.85
N LEU A 165 -6.76 -15.91 6.56
CA LEU A 165 -5.73 -15.43 5.63
C LEU A 165 -4.45 -14.94 6.32
N GLU A 166 -4.36 -14.99 7.65
CA GLU A 166 -3.21 -14.48 8.41
C GLU A 166 -1.90 -15.17 8.01
N ALA A 167 -1.90 -16.51 7.99
CA ALA A 167 -0.73 -17.28 7.59
C ALA A 167 -0.38 -17.08 6.10
N PRO A 168 -1.33 -17.15 5.15
CA PRO A 168 -1.07 -16.78 3.75
C PRO A 168 -0.47 -15.39 3.56
N LEU A 169 -1.01 -14.37 4.26
CA LEU A 169 -0.52 -13.00 4.18
C LEU A 169 0.88 -12.85 4.77
N ASN A 170 1.14 -13.46 5.93
CA ASN A 170 2.47 -13.46 6.54
C ASN A 170 3.50 -14.14 5.63
N ASN A 171 3.14 -15.31 5.08
CA ASN A 171 3.99 -16.08 4.18
C ASN A 171 4.28 -15.32 2.90
N LEU A 172 3.28 -14.66 2.32
CA LEU A 172 3.45 -13.86 1.12
C LEU A 172 4.45 -12.72 1.33
N LEU A 173 4.32 -11.95 2.42
CA LEU A 173 5.28 -10.88 2.69
C LEU A 173 6.70 -11.43 2.90
N ASN A 174 6.83 -12.52 3.69
CA ASN A 174 8.13 -13.18 3.88
C ASN A 174 8.75 -13.64 2.56
N ALA A 175 7.94 -14.20 1.66
CA ALA A 175 8.39 -14.66 0.36
C ALA A 175 8.82 -13.48 -0.54
N VAL A 176 8.03 -12.40 -0.60
CA VAL A 176 8.38 -11.20 -1.39
C VAL A 176 9.66 -10.55 -0.86
N VAL A 177 9.79 -10.41 0.46
CA VAL A 177 10.99 -9.84 1.07
C VAL A 177 12.19 -10.75 0.83
N SER A 178 12.05 -12.07 1.01
CA SER A 178 13.12 -13.03 0.72
C SER A 178 13.56 -12.98 -0.75
N LEU A 179 12.62 -12.92 -1.70
CA LEU A 179 12.92 -12.76 -3.12
C LEU A 179 13.72 -11.47 -3.36
N SER A 180 13.32 -10.38 -2.73
CA SER A 180 13.99 -9.08 -2.85
C SER A 180 15.42 -9.05 -2.31
N MET A 181 15.71 -9.89 -1.31
CA MET A 181 17.06 -10.05 -0.77
C MET A 181 17.93 -10.86 -1.72
N ILE A 182 17.38 -11.93 -2.30
CA ILE A 182 18.06 -12.78 -3.29
C ILE A 182 18.37 -12.00 -4.56
N GLU A 183 17.40 -11.24 -5.07
CA GLU A 183 17.53 -10.40 -6.27
C GLU A 183 18.25 -9.07 -5.99
N LYS A 184 18.58 -8.77 -4.73
CA LYS A 184 19.31 -7.57 -4.27
C LYS A 184 18.68 -6.25 -4.74
N THR A 185 17.35 -6.18 -4.74
CA THR A 185 16.61 -4.94 -5.06
C THR A 185 15.55 -4.67 -4.00
N GLY A 186 15.44 -3.43 -3.55
CA GLY A 186 14.39 -2.96 -2.65
C GLY A 186 13.21 -2.30 -3.37
N ASP A 187 13.23 -2.25 -4.71
CA ASP A 187 12.24 -1.56 -5.54
C ASP A 187 10.90 -2.31 -5.58
N PRO A 188 9.81 -1.75 -4.99
CA PRO A 188 8.51 -2.42 -4.97
C PRO A 188 7.87 -2.63 -6.35
N THR A 189 8.24 -1.82 -7.36
CA THR A 189 7.66 -1.93 -8.72
C THR A 189 8.11 -3.20 -9.45
N ARG A 190 9.15 -3.87 -8.94
CA ARG A 190 9.60 -5.19 -9.40
C ARG A 190 8.68 -6.32 -8.96
N TYR A 191 7.93 -6.14 -7.87
CA TYR A 191 7.13 -7.18 -7.25
C TYR A 191 5.63 -6.94 -7.39
N PHE A 192 5.23 -5.67 -7.22
CA PHE A 192 3.83 -5.27 -7.19
C PHE A 192 3.45 -4.49 -8.46
N ARG A 193 2.21 -4.66 -8.90
CA ARG A 193 1.56 -3.77 -9.87
C ARG A 193 1.12 -2.50 -9.14
N LEU A 194 2.04 -1.54 -9.05
CA LEU A 194 1.81 -0.26 -8.39
C LEU A 194 1.24 0.77 -9.37
N GLY A 195 -0.08 0.78 -9.55
CA GLY A 195 -0.79 1.85 -10.24
C GLY A 195 -0.28 2.15 -11.65
N VAL A 196 -0.44 1.16 -12.55
CA VAL A 196 -0.76 1.45 -13.96
C VAL A 196 -2.23 1.87 -13.99
#